data_AF-A0A662WPT4-F1
#
_entry.id   AF-A0A662WPT4-F1
#
_cell.length_a   1.000
_cell.length_b   1.000
_cell.length_c   1.000
_cell.angle_alpha   90.00
_cell.angle_beta   90.00
_cell.angle_gamma   90.00
#
_symmetry.space_group_name_H-M   'P 1'
#
loop_
_entity.id
_entity.type
_entity.pdbx_description
1 polymer ?
#
loop_
_entity_poly.entity_id
_entity_poly.type
_entity_poly.pdbx_seq_one_letter_code
_entity_poly.pdbx_strand_id
1 'polypeptide(L)'
;MPINLGDQKEADLIYFEGDSVERTVELFLVGVGLGESDRFSDNVSQLSALVRERLAALQQEQQQAQQQVEAEQTAQPTQPQPLFAIPVTLSGNVYNLEYFEGQEPNYVANTFCVEKHEIVRAELGVEFDGNQLLECQNVLARSIIDILEERRQLQAQEEQSQQPAEPQAGAETPLPVEEEAPTDPRGVLLFTLDIDMGDGTSVQLPLYRNDNPKELAAAFCKENELDQDNVPALVEAMEAQLAEL
;
A
#
# COMPACT_ATOMS: atom_id res chain seq x y z
N MET A 1 -21.84 -18.10 -18.51
CA MET A 1 -23.19 -17.50 -18.38
C MET A 1 -24.20 -18.58 -18.73
N PRO A 2 -25.13 -18.96 -17.82
CA PRO A 2 -26.10 -20.01 -18.10
C PRO A 2 -27.13 -19.51 -19.12
N ILE A 3 -27.32 -20.27 -20.21
CA ILE A 3 -28.30 -20.01 -21.26
C ILE A 3 -29.36 -21.10 -21.23
N ASN A 4 -30.63 -20.70 -21.16
CA ASN A 4 -31.75 -21.62 -21.25
C ASN A 4 -32.09 -21.89 -22.72
N LEU A 5 -32.03 -23.15 -23.13
CA LEU A 5 -32.24 -23.60 -24.51
C LEU A 5 -33.65 -24.18 -24.74
N GLY A 6 -34.54 -24.11 -23.75
CA GLY A 6 -35.85 -24.77 -23.75
C GLY A 6 -35.80 -26.22 -23.27
N ASP A 7 -36.97 -26.82 -22.99
CA ASP A 7 -37.12 -28.23 -22.56
C ASP A 7 -36.18 -28.66 -21.41
N GLN A 8 -36.02 -27.80 -20.39
CA GLN A 8 -35.13 -28.02 -19.23
C GLN A 8 -33.64 -28.20 -19.58
N LYS A 9 -33.20 -27.79 -20.78
CA LYS A 9 -31.78 -27.78 -21.15
C LYS A 9 -31.17 -26.42 -20.86
N GLU A 10 -30.15 -26.42 -20.01
CA GLU A 10 -29.29 -25.28 -19.75
C GLU A 10 -27.89 -25.60 -20.23
N ALA A 11 -27.24 -24.62 -20.84
CA ALA A 11 -25.85 -24.74 -21.26
C ALA A 11 -25.09 -23.46 -20.94
N ASP A 12 -23.85 -23.60 -20.50
CA ASP A 12 -23.00 -22.47 -20.18
C ASP A 12 -22.34 -21.90 -21.43
N LEU A 13 -22.68 -20.65 -21.74
CA LEU A 13 -21.97 -19.86 -22.73
C LEU A 13 -20.75 -19.22 -22.06
N ILE A 14 -19.58 -19.57 -22.58
CA ILE A 14 -18.29 -18.99 -22.18
C ILE A 14 -18.00 -17.81 -23.12
N TYR A 15 -17.81 -16.63 -22.55
CA TYR A 15 -17.47 -15.41 -23.28
C TYR A 15 -16.18 -14.83 -22.69
N PHE A 16 -15.24 -14.47 -23.56
CA PHE A 16 -14.02 -13.78 -23.18
C PHE A 16 -14.09 -12.32 -23.60
N GLU A 17 -13.55 -11.44 -22.76
CA GLU A 17 -13.50 -10.01 -23.05
C GLU A 17 -12.66 -9.75 -24.33
N GLY A 18 -13.21 -8.94 -25.24
CA GLY A 18 -12.60 -8.66 -26.54
C GLY A 18 -13.09 -9.58 -27.67
N ASP A 19 -13.79 -10.67 -27.36
CA ASP A 19 -14.41 -11.51 -28.39
C ASP A 19 -15.64 -10.85 -29.03
N SER A 20 -15.87 -11.16 -30.30
CA SER A 20 -17.14 -10.85 -30.97
C SER A 20 -18.25 -11.70 -30.37
N VAL A 21 -19.26 -11.03 -29.83
CA VAL A 21 -20.44 -11.69 -29.25
C VAL A 21 -21.10 -12.64 -30.25
N GLU A 22 -21.26 -12.19 -31.50
CA GLU A 22 -21.87 -12.99 -32.57
C GLU A 22 -21.06 -14.25 -32.82
N ARG A 23 -19.73 -14.13 -32.90
CA ARG A 23 -18.85 -15.28 -33.15
C ARG A 23 -18.90 -16.29 -32.01
N THR A 24 -18.90 -15.82 -30.77
CA THR A 24 -19.02 -16.68 -29.58
C THR A 24 -20.36 -17.40 -29.54
N VAL A 25 -21.45 -16.71 -29.89
CA VAL A 25 -22.81 -17.27 -29.96
C VAL A 25 -22.93 -18.32 -31.07
N GLU A 26 -22.36 -18.07 -32.26
CA GLU A 26 -22.30 -19.04 -33.35
C GLU A 26 -21.61 -20.34 -32.91
N LEU A 27 -20.41 -20.22 -32.33
CA LEU A 27 -19.63 -21.37 -31.85
C LEU A 27 -20.37 -22.14 -30.76
N PHE A 28 -21.03 -21.44 -29.85
CA PHE A 28 -21.86 -22.04 -28.81
C PHE A 28 -23.04 -22.83 -29.40
N LEU A 29 -23.80 -22.22 -30.33
CA LEU A 29 -24.95 -22.87 -30.97
C LEU A 29 -24.53 -24.11 -31.78
N VAL A 30 -23.38 -24.05 -32.46
CA VAL A 30 -22.79 -25.22 -33.12
C VAL A 30 -22.41 -26.29 -32.09
N GLY A 31 -21.77 -25.91 -30.99
CA GLY A 31 -21.34 -26.81 -29.92
C GLY A 31 -22.49 -27.56 -29.22
N VAL A 32 -23.66 -26.93 -29.10
CA VAL A 32 -24.86 -27.56 -28.52
C VAL A 32 -25.72 -28.30 -29.57
N GLY A 33 -25.24 -28.39 -30.82
CA GLY A 33 -25.92 -29.11 -31.90
C GLY A 33 -27.07 -28.36 -32.57
N LEU A 34 -27.14 -27.03 -32.39
CA LEU A 34 -28.16 -26.16 -33.02
C LEU A 34 -27.63 -25.45 -34.28
N GLY A 35 -26.39 -25.72 -34.68
CA GLY A 35 -25.69 -25.11 -35.82
C GLY A 35 -26.34 -25.35 -37.19
N GLU A 36 -27.08 -26.45 -37.35
CA GLU A 36 -27.73 -26.81 -38.62
C GLU A 36 -29.25 -26.57 -38.61
N SER A 37 -29.77 -25.87 -37.59
CA SER A 37 -31.21 -25.59 -37.51
C SER A 37 -31.63 -24.50 -38.49
N ASP A 38 -32.82 -24.60 -39.07
CA ASP A 38 -33.41 -23.54 -39.92
C ASP A 38 -33.57 -22.21 -39.18
N ARG A 39 -33.58 -22.27 -37.83
CA ARG A 39 -33.68 -21.12 -36.93
C ARG A 39 -32.32 -20.62 -36.44
N PHE A 40 -31.22 -21.15 -36.95
CA PHE A 40 -29.87 -20.82 -36.50
C PHE A 40 -29.62 -19.30 -36.53
N SER A 41 -29.93 -18.64 -37.65
CA SER A 41 -29.74 -17.18 -37.78
C SER A 41 -30.59 -16.37 -36.79
N ASP A 42 -31.83 -16.82 -36.53
CA ASP A 42 -32.73 -16.17 -35.58
C ASP A 42 -32.23 -16.36 -34.13
N ASN A 43 -31.74 -17.56 -33.82
CA ASN A 43 -31.18 -17.90 -32.51
C ASN A 43 -29.88 -17.15 -32.26
N VAL A 44 -29.01 -17.01 -33.28
CA VAL A 44 -27.79 -16.18 -33.20
C VAL A 44 -28.16 -14.75 -32.86
N SER A 45 -29.13 -14.17 -33.58
CA SER A 45 -29.54 -12.77 -33.36
C SER A 45 -30.13 -12.54 -31.97
N GLN A 46 -31.01 -13.44 -31.53
CA GLN A 46 -31.66 -13.35 -30.21
C GLN A 46 -30.66 -13.55 -29.06
N LEU A 47 -29.80 -14.56 -29.15
CA LEU A 47 -28.84 -14.85 -28.10
C LEU A 47 -27.74 -13.78 -28.04
N SER A 48 -27.32 -13.23 -29.19
CA SER A 48 -26.36 -12.12 -29.22
C SER A 48 -26.93 -10.86 -28.55
N ALA A 49 -28.21 -10.56 -28.74
CA ALA A 49 -28.87 -9.45 -28.05
C ALA A 49 -28.88 -9.65 -26.52
N LEU A 50 -29.20 -10.86 -26.06
CA LEU A 50 -29.23 -11.21 -24.64
C LEU A 50 -27.83 -11.16 -24.01
N VAL A 51 -26.81 -11.66 -24.71
CA VAL A 51 -25.42 -11.60 -24.24
C VAL A 51 -24.93 -10.16 -24.14
N ARG A 52 -25.21 -9.31 -25.14
CA ARG A 52 -24.88 -7.86 -25.10
C ARG A 52 -25.56 -7.15 -23.94
N GLU A 53 -26.85 -7.41 -23.71
CA GLU A 53 -27.60 -6.85 -22.59
C GLU A 53 -26.98 -7.27 -21.25
N ARG A 54 -26.63 -8.54 -21.09
CA ARG A 54 -25.99 -9.03 -19.86
C ARG A 54 -24.60 -8.46 -19.65
N LEU A 55 -23.80 -8.32 -20.70
CA LEU A 55 -22.47 -7.71 -20.62
C LEU A 55 -22.58 -6.24 -20.20
N ALA A 56 -23.53 -5.49 -20.78
CA ALA A 56 -23.79 -4.11 -20.41
C ALA A 56 -24.23 -3.98 -18.94
N ALA A 57 -25.10 -4.88 -18.46
CA ALA A 57 -25.51 -4.91 -17.05
C ALA A 57 -24.35 -5.20 -16.10
N LEU A 58 -23.48 -6.18 -16.43
CA LEU A 58 -22.29 -6.49 -15.64
C LEU A 58 -21.28 -5.35 -15.62
N GLN A 59 -21.13 -4.62 -16.73
CA GLN A 59 -20.28 -3.45 -16.80
C GLN A 59 -20.84 -2.29 -15.97
N GLN A 60 -22.15 -2.12 -15.96
CA GLN A 60 -22.82 -1.13 -15.13
C GLN A 60 -22.74 -1.46 -13.63
N GLU A 61 -22.91 -2.73 -13.25
CA GLU A 61 -22.70 -3.21 -11.88
C GLU A 61 -21.23 -3.00 -11.44
N GLN A 62 -20.26 -3.27 -12.30
CA GLN A 62 -18.84 -2.99 -12.01
C GLN A 62 -18.55 -1.49 -11.87
N GLN A 63 -19.14 -0.64 -12.70
CA GLN A 63 -19.00 0.82 -12.58
C GLN A 63 -19.65 1.36 -11.30
N GLN A 64 -20.79 0.82 -10.89
CA GLN A 64 -21.44 1.18 -9.63
C GLN A 64 -20.64 0.68 -8.43
N ALA A 65 -20.06 -0.52 -8.49
CA ALA A 65 -19.15 -1.03 -7.49
C ALA A 65 -17.88 -0.18 -7.40
N GLN A 66 -17.28 0.20 -8.53
CA GLN A 66 -16.12 1.10 -8.57
C GLN A 66 -16.43 2.49 -8.02
N GLN A 67 -17.60 3.05 -8.30
CA GLN A 67 -18.03 4.34 -7.71
C GLN A 67 -18.28 4.26 -6.20
N GLN A 68 -18.72 3.10 -5.69
CA GLN A 68 -18.80 2.87 -4.24
C GLN A 68 -17.41 2.77 -3.61
N VAL A 69 -16.43 2.15 -4.29
CA VAL A 69 -15.04 2.09 -3.82
C VAL A 69 -14.35 3.47 -3.88
N GLU A 70 -14.66 4.29 -4.88
CA GLU A 70 -14.09 5.64 -5.06
C GLU A 70 -14.70 6.68 -4.09
N ALA A 71 -15.97 6.51 -3.71
CA ALA A 71 -16.60 7.28 -2.64
C ALA A 71 -16.11 6.89 -1.24
N GLU A 72 -15.67 5.64 -1.04
CA GLU A 72 -15.02 5.19 0.20
C GLU A 72 -13.51 5.54 0.27
N GLN A 73 -12.89 5.95 -0.84
CA GLN A 73 -11.52 6.48 -0.87
C GLN A 73 -11.46 8.00 -0.69
N THR A 74 -12.54 8.73 -1.01
CA THR A 74 -12.63 10.19 -0.81
C THR A 74 -13.27 10.60 0.52
N ALA A 75 -13.83 9.66 1.27
CA ALA A 75 -14.41 9.86 2.59
C ALA A 75 -13.80 8.97 3.68
N GLN A 76 -12.52 8.58 3.56
CA GLN A 76 -11.79 8.11 4.74
C GLN A 76 -11.61 9.32 5.67
N PRO A 77 -12.15 9.33 6.91
CA PRO A 77 -11.48 10.11 7.94
C PRO A 77 -10.04 9.62 7.93
N THR A 78 -9.07 10.52 7.85
CA THR A 78 -7.64 10.20 7.92
C THR A 78 -7.45 9.28 9.12
N GLN A 79 -7.46 7.96 8.90
CA GLN A 79 -7.20 7.04 9.98
C GLN A 79 -5.73 7.28 10.28
N PRO A 80 -5.41 7.72 11.50
CA PRO A 80 -4.03 8.03 11.84
C PRO A 80 -3.18 6.81 11.47
N GLN A 81 -2.05 7.00 10.79
CA GLN A 81 -1.17 5.88 10.52
C GLN A 81 -0.60 5.39 11.84
N PRO A 82 -0.53 4.07 12.07
CA PRO A 82 0.05 3.55 13.30
C PRO A 82 1.53 3.95 13.36
N LEU A 83 1.96 4.38 14.55
CA LEU A 83 3.36 4.67 14.83
C LEU A 83 4.23 3.41 14.64
N PHE A 84 3.70 2.24 14.98
CA PHE A 84 4.30 0.93 14.70
C PHE A 84 3.25 -0.18 14.87
N ALA A 85 3.57 -1.37 14.36
CA ALA A 85 2.81 -2.58 14.58
C ALA A 85 3.69 -3.68 15.18
N ILE A 86 3.19 -4.36 16.22
CA ILE A 86 3.86 -5.49 16.85
C ILE A 86 3.18 -6.80 16.40
N PRO A 87 3.87 -7.72 15.71
CA PRO A 87 3.31 -9.03 15.41
C PRO A 87 3.27 -9.89 16.68
N VAL A 88 2.09 -10.36 17.05
CA VAL A 88 1.84 -11.21 18.22
C VAL A 88 1.33 -12.56 17.74
N THR A 89 2.02 -13.64 18.10
CA THR A 89 1.60 -14.99 17.73
C THR A 89 0.71 -15.59 18.82
N LEU A 90 -0.53 -15.90 18.49
CA LEU A 90 -1.48 -16.56 19.40
C LEU A 90 -1.99 -17.83 18.72
N SER A 91 -1.77 -18.99 19.35
CA SER A 91 -2.23 -20.30 18.87
C SER A 91 -1.84 -20.63 17.42
N GLY A 92 -0.68 -20.13 16.96
CA GLY A 92 -0.18 -20.35 15.60
C GLY A 92 -0.63 -19.30 14.56
N ASN A 93 -1.51 -18.37 14.93
CA ASN A 93 -1.90 -17.23 14.09
C ASN A 93 -1.14 -15.98 14.50
N VAL A 94 -0.75 -15.15 13.52
CA VAL A 94 -0.08 -13.87 13.77
C VAL A 94 -1.11 -12.74 13.70
N TYR A 95 -1.18 -11.96 14.78
CA TYR A 95 -2.05 -10.79 14.92
C TYR A 95 -1.18 -9.54 15.11
N ASN A 96 -1.45 -8.48 14.37
CA ASN A 96 -0.70 -7.23 14.50
C ASN A 96 -1.39 -6.32 15.54
N LEU A 97 -0.66 -5.95 16.59
CA LEU A 97 -1.05 -4.89 17.51
C LEU A 97 -0.56 -3.56 16.93
N GLU A 98 -1.49 -2.71 16.54
CA GLU A 98 -1.20 -1.37 16.02
C GLU A 98 -1.20 -0.36 17.17
N TYR A 99 -0.13 0.43 17.25
CA TYR A 99 0.01 1.49 18.24
C TYR A 99 0.00 2.85 17.56
N PHE A 100 -0.82 3.78 18.04
CA PHE A 100 -0.95 5.13 17.52
C PHE A 100 -0.43 6.17 18.51
N GLU A 101 -0.13 7.37 18.01
CA GLU A 101 0.42 8.45 18.84
C GLU A 101 -0.52 8.85 19.99
N GLY A 102 0.06 9.08 21.17
CA GLY A 102 -0.66 9.53 22.36
C GLY A 102 -1.50 8.46 23.06
N GLN A 103 -1.51 7.22 22.56
CA GLN A 103 -2.23 6.12 23.22
C GLN A 103 -1.55 5.69 24.52
N GLU A 104 -2.33 5.08 25.41
CA GLU A 104 -1.82 4.58 26.69
C GLU A 104 -1.40 3.10 26.53
N PRO A 105 -0.13 2.74 26.75
CA PRO A 105 0.37 1.39 26.47
C PRO A 105 -0.40 0.24 27.14
N ASN A 106 -0.84 0.42 28.39
CA ASN A 106 -1.59 -0.63 29.11
C ASN A 106 -3.00 -0.78 28.56
N TYR A 107 -3.64 0.33 28.17
CA TYR A 107 -4.96 0.31 27.54
C TYR A 107 -4.94 -0.41 26.17
N VAL A 108 -3.95 -0.10 25.33
CA VAL A 108 -3.80 -0.76 24.02
C VAL A 108 -3.52 -2.25 24.19
N ALA A 109 -2.58 -2.61 25.08
CA ALA A 109 -2.25 -4.00 25.39
C ALA A 109 -3.45 -4.77 25.93
N ASN A 110 -4.22 -4.18 26.85
CA ASN A 110 -5.41 -4.81 27.42
C ASN A 110 -6.48 -5.06 26.35
N THR A 111 -6.77 -4.04 25.54
CA THR A 111 -7.79 -4.12 24.49
C THR A 111 -7.45 -5.22 23.50
N PHE A 112 -6.19 -5.27 23.04
CA PHE A 112 -5.71 -6.30 22.14
C PHE A 112 -5.80 -7.71 22.74
N CYS A 113 -5.33 -7.89 23.98
CA CYS A 113 -5.36 -9.19 24.64
C CYS A 113 -6.80 -9.69 24.87
N VAL A 114 -7.73 -8.80 25.23
CA VAL A 114 -9.15 -9.16 25.43
C VAL A 114 -9.80 -9.53 24.10
N GLU A 115 -9.65 -8.70 23.07
CA GLU A 115 -10.27 -8.91 21.76
C GLU A 115 -9.75 -10.18 21.08
N LYS A 116 -8.43 -10.36 21.03
CA LYS A 116 -7.84 -11.53 20.36
C LYS A 116 -8.06 -12.81 21.16
N HIS A 117 -8.19 -12.73 22.49
CA HIS A 117 -8.60 -13.88 23.30
C HIS A 117 -10.03 -14.32 22.96
N GLU A 118 -11.00 -13.41 22.82
CA GLU A 118 -12.37 -13.81 22.44
C GLU A 118 -12.41 -14.55 21.10
N ILE A 119 -11.59 -14.11 20.14
CA ILE A 119 -11.43 -14.77 18.83
C ILE A 119 -10.83 -16.18 18.99
N VAL A 120 -9.70 -16.31 19.68
CA VAL A 120 -9.04 -17.61 19.89
C VAL A 120 -9.93 -18.58 20.68
N ARG A 121 -10.70 -18.10 21.66
CA ARG A 121 -11.68 -18.89 22.40
C ARG A 121 -12.79 -19.40 21.48
N ALA A 122 -13.33 -18.54 20.61
CA ALA A 122 -14.38 -18.90 19.68
C ALA A 122 -13.91 -19.91 18.62
N GLU A 123 -12.66 -19.78 18.15
CA GLU A 123 -12.11 -20.60 17.06
C GLU A 123 -11.52 -21.93 17.52
N LEU A 124 -10.82 -21.95 18.67
CA LEU A 124 -10.05 -23.11 19.12
C LEU A 124 -10.57 -23.73 20.43
N GLY A 125 -11.57 -23.12 21.06
CA GLY A 125 -12.19 -23.65 22.28
C GLY A 125 -11.25 -23.67 23.50
N VAL A 126 -10.14 -22.92 23.45
CA VAL A 126 -9.17 -22.80 24.53
C VAL A 126 -9.59 -21.66 25.45
N GLU A 127 -9.70 -21.93 26.75
CA GLU A 127 -9.95 -20.89 27.76
C GLU A 127 -8.60 -20.35 28.26
N PHE A 128 -8.34 -19.05 28.08
CA PHE A 128 -7.26 -18.40 28.81
C PHE A 128 -7.77 -18.07 30.21
N ASP A 129 -7.05 -18.52 31.24
CA ASP A 129 -7.33 -18.11 32.60
C ASP A 129 -6.91 -16.65 32.84
N GLY A 130 -7.50 -16.01 33.86
CA GLY A 130 -7.30 -14.59 34.14
C GLY A 130 -5.84 -14.19 34.37
N ASN A 131 -4.96 -15.13 34.73
CA ASN A 131 -3.53 -14.85 34.87
C ASN A 131 -2.85 -14.73 33.51
N GLN A 132 -3.22 -15.56 32.53
CA GLN A 132 -2.64 -15.50 31.18
C GLN A 132 -3.02 -14.20 30.46
N LEU A 133 -4.24 -13.69 30.70
CA LEU A 133 -4.65 -12.38 30.18
C LEU A 133 -3.81 -11.24 30.78
N LEU A 134 -3.54 -11.33 32.09
CA LEU A 134 -2.69 -10.36 32.79
C LEU A 134 -1.23 -10.44 32.32
N GLU A 135 -0.72 -11.64 32.06
CA GLU A 135 0.61 -11.85 31.48
C GLU A 135 0.71 -11.28 30.06
N CYS A 136 -0.28 -11.56 29.21
CA CYS A 136 -0.39 -10.97 27.87
C CYS A 136 -0.34 -9.43 27.94
N GLN A 137 -1.15 -8.84 28.82
CA GLN A 137 -1.20 -7.39 29.00
C GLN A 137 0.16 -6.83 29.44
N ASN A 138 0.80 -7.44 30.45
CA ASN A 138 2.08 -6.96 30.97
C ASN A 138 3.19 -7.04 29.93
N VAL A 139 3.27 -8.14 29.17
CA VAL A 139 4.27 -8.33 28.12
C VAL A 139 4.08 -7.31 27.02
N LEU A 140 2.86 -7.16 26.49
CA LEU A 140 2.60 -6.21 25.39
C LEU A 140 2.77 -4.75 25.83
N ALA A 141 2.30 -4.39 27.02
CA ALA A 141 2.49 -3.04 27.55
C ALA A 141 3.98 -2.71 27.72
N ARG A 142 4.77 -3.68 28.21
CA ARG A 142 6.22 -3.50 28.33
C ARG A 142 6.89 -3.35 26.97
N SER A 143 6.54 -4.19 26.00
CA SER A 143 7.07 -4.11 24.63
C SER A 143 6.77 -2.75 23.97
N ILE A 144 5.54 -2.23 24.13
CA ILE A 144 5.16 -0.91 23.62
C ILE A 144 6.05 0.18 24.26
N ILE A 145 6.25 0.15 25.58
CA ILE A 145 7.10 1.12 26.28
C ILE A 145 8.55 1.05 25.78
N ASP A 146 9.09 -0.17 25.65
CA ASP A 146 10.47 -0.38 25.21
C ASP A 146 10.68 0.17 23.78
N ILE A 147 9.72 -0.07 22.86
CA ILE A 147 9.76 0.47 21.49
C ILE A 147 9.68 2.00 21.48
N LEU A 148 8.82 2.59 22.32
CA LEU A 148 8.71 4.05 22.44
C LEU A 148 9.98 4.69 23.00
N GLU A 149 10.61 4.06 23.99
CA GLU A 149 11.88 4.50 24.56
C GLU A 149 13.02 4.38 23.54
N GLU A 150 13.11 3.26 22.82
CA GLU A 150 14.10 3.05 21.77
C GLU A 150 13.97 4.13 20.68
N ARG A 151 12.75 4.37 20.20
CA ARG A 151 12.51 5.42 19.19
C ARG A 151 12.87 6.82 19.69
N ARG A 152 12.53 7.14 20.95
CA ARG A 152 12.92 8.43 21.56
C ARG A 152 14.44 8.55 21.65
N GLN A 153 15.14 7.47 21.96
CA GLN A 153 16.61 7.46 22.04
C GLN A 153 17.24 7.61 20.66
N LEU A 154 16.70 6.96 19.63
CA LEU A 154 17.15 7.12 18.24
C LEU A 154 16.99 8.57 17.79
N GLN A 155 15.82 9.18 18.05
CA GLN A 155 15.59 10.60 17.77
C GLN A 155 16.55 11.52 18.53
N ALA A 156 16.79 11.26 19.82
CA ALA A 156 17.74 12.04 20.63
C ALA A 156 19.21 11.88 20.17
N GLN A 157 19.57 10.71 19.63
CA GLN A 157 20.90 10.46 19.05
C GLN A 157 21.05 11.14 17.69
N GLU A 158 20.00 11.21 16.88
CA GLU A 158 19.99 12.00 15.64
C GLU A 158 20.12 13.50 15.94
N GLU A 159 19.48 14.00 17.00
CA GLU A 159 19.61 15.39 17.47
C GLU A 159 21.00 15.68 18.09
N GLN A 160 21.61 14.74 18.82
CA GLN A 160 22.97 14.90 19.36
C GLN A 160 24.08 14.76 18.31
N SER A 161 23.87 13.95 17.28
CA SER A 161 24.82 13.82 16.16
C SER A 161 24.83 15.05 15.25
N GLN A 162 23.86 15.95 15.42
CA GLN A 162 23.78 17.25 14.76
C GLN A 162 24.24 18.42 15.65
N GLN A 163 24.78 18.18 16.86
CA GLN A 163 25.42 19.26 17.64
C GLN A 163 26.73 19.71 16.97
N PRO A 164 26.83 20.98 16.49
CA PRO A 164 28.11 21.53 16.09
C PRO A 164 28.94 21.73 17.36
N ALA A 165 30.19 21.27 17.34
CA ALA A 165 31.16 21.56 18.38
C ALA A 165 31.27 23.09 18.59
N GLU A 166 30.81 23.60 19.73
CA GLU A 166 31.01 24.99 20.13
C GLU A 166 32.51 25.31 20.23
N PRO A 167 33.03 26.35 19.55
CA PRO A 167 34.26 27.01 19.96
C PRO A 167 33.93 27.91 21.15
N GLN A 168 34.46 27.57 22.33
CA GLN A 168 34.49 28.48 23.46
C GLN A 168 35.29 29.74 23.11
N ALA A 169 34.62 30.88 22.92
CA ALA A 169 35.24 32.19 23.09
C ALA A 169 34.14 33.20 23.43
N GLY A 170 34.10 33.62 24.69
CA GLY A 170 33.15 34.60 25.17
C GLY A 170 33.39 35.99 24.58
N ALA A 171 32.30 36.68 24.29
CA ALA A 171 32.04 38.06 24.71
C ALA A 171 30.64 38.50 24.23
N GLU A 172 29.78 38.76 25.21
CA GLU A 172 28.83 39.89 25.26
C GLU A 172 27.65 39.94 24.26
N THR A 173 26.46 39.71 24.81
CA THR A 173 25.10 40.00 24.29
C THR A 173 24.94 41.49 23.90
N PRO A 174 24.03 41.87 22.96
CA PRO A 174 22.57 41.84 23.22
C PRO A 174 21.59 41.64 22.02
N LEU A 175 20.60 40.74 22.21
CA LEU A 175 19.17 40.78 21.78
C LEU A 175 18.82 40.86 20.25
N PRO A 176 17.55 40.60 19.82
CA PRO A 176 17.06 39.30 19.31
C PRO A 176 16.51 39.38 17.86
N VAL A 177 16.82 38.43 16.98
CA VAL A 177 16.19 38.39 15.63
C VAL A 177 15.90 36.95 15.20
N GLU A 178 14.61 36.70 15.04
CA GLU A 178 13.90 35.79 14.13
C GLU A 178 14.71 34.68 13.43
N GLU A 179 14.35 33.43 13.76
CA GLU A 179 14.00 32.35 12.82
C GLU A 179 14.73 32.33 11.46
N GLU A 180 15.80 31.55 11.35
CA GLU A 180 16.24 31.03 10.04
C GLU A 180 16.53 29.54 10.10
N ALA A 181 15.85 28.83 9.19
CA ALA A 181 15.90 27.39 8.96
C ALA A 181 17.34 26.87 8.73
N PRO A 182 17.61 25.58 9.00
CA PRO A 182 18.89 24.97 8.65
C PRO A 182 19.10 25.10 7.14
N THR A 183 20.07 25.93 6.76
CA THR A 183 20.57 26.03 5.40
C THR A 183 21.43 24.80 5.13
N ASP A 184 20.79 23.70 4.72
CA ASP A 184 21.51 22.70 3.93
C ASP A 184 22.10 23.45 2.72
N PRO A 185 23.43 23.41 2.47
CA PRO A 185 24.04 24.09 1.33
C PRO A 185 23.43 23.64 -0.01
N ARG A 186 22.74 22.50 -0.04
CA ARG A 186 22.04 21.97 -1.21
C ARG A 186 20.69 22.67 -1.48
N GLY A 187 20.18 23.44 -0.53
CA GLY A 187 18.96 24.24 -0.67
C GLY A 187 17.68 23.50 -0.31
N VAL A 188 16.56 23.87 -0.94
CA VAL A 188 15.25 23.27 -0.68
C VAL A 188 15.15 21.92 -1.37
N LEU A 189 14.71 20.88 -0.66
CA LEU A 189 14.37 19.57 -1.24
C LEU A 189 13.24 19.76 -2.26
N LEU A 190 13.48 19.38 -3.51
CA LEU A 190 12.48 19.49 -4.57
C LEU A 190 11.61 18.23 -4.61
N PHE A 191 12.23 17.06 -4.68
CA PHE A 191 11.56 15.76 -4.73
C PHE A 191 12.54 14.63 -4.40
N THR A 192 12.02 13.43 -4.20
CA THR A 192 12.80 12.21 -3.97
C THR A 192 12.55 11.25 -5.13
N LEU A 193 13.63 10.77 -5.76
CA LEU A 193 13.55 9.81 -6.87
C LEU A 193 13.75 8.39 -6.32
N ASP A 194 12.77 7.52 -6.52
CA ASP A 194 12.91 6.08 -6.23
C ASP A 194 13.65 5.38 -7.37
N ILE A 195 14.82 4.83 -7.06
CA ILE A 195 15.67 4.12 -8.02
C ILE A 195 15.59 2.63 -7.74
N ASP A 196 15.06 1.88 -8.70
CA ASP A 196 15.01 0.42 -8.65
C ASP A 196 16.38 -0.18 -9.00
N MET A 197 16.92 -0.99 -8.08
CA MET A 197 18.26 -1.60 -8.23
C MET A 197 18.23 -2.99 -8.90
N GLY A 198 17.05 -3.47 -9.34
CA GLY A 198 16.89 -4.72 -10.09
C GLY A 198 16.94 -6.00 -9.24
N ASP A 199 17.25 -5.90 -7.95
CA ASP A 199 17.20 -6.97 -6.94
C ASP A 199 15.88 -6.98 -6.15
N GLY A 200 14.94 -6.10 -6.51
CA GLY A 200 13.68 -5.89 -5.79
C GLY A 200 13.79 -4.87 -4.65
N THR A 201 14.93 -4.19 -4.54
CA THR A 201 15.17 -3.11 -3.57
C THR A 201 15.15 -1.76 -4.29
N SER A 202 14.41 -0.80 -3.75
CA SER A 202 14.37 0.58 -4.25
C SER A 202 15.08 1.51 -3.28
N VAL A 203 15.94 2.38 -3.80
CA VAL A 203 16.67 3.36 -2.99
C VAL A 203 16.20 4.76 -3.34
N GLN A 204 15.93 5.55 -2.32
CA GLN A 204 15.45 6.93 -2.43
C GLN A 204 16.61 7.91 -2.60
N LEU A 205 16.61 8.66 -3.69
CA LEU A 205 17.56 9.74 -3.96
C LEU A 205 16.88 11.12 -3.81
N PRO A 206 17.09 11.82 -2.67
CA PRO A 206 16.56 13.17 -2.49
C PRO A 206 17.32 14.17 -3.38
N LEU A 207 16.57 14.95 -4.17
CA LEU A 207 17.11 16.00 -5.04
C LEU A 207 16.81 17.39 -4.48
N TYR A 208 17.85 18.20 -4.32
CA TYR A 208 17.71 19.57 -3.83
C TYR A 208 17.91 20.61 -4.94
N ARG A 209 17.38 21.82 -4.75
CA ARG A 209 17.36 22.88 -5.77
C ARG A 209 18.73 23.27 -6.32
N ASN A 210 19.80 23.18 -5.51
CA ASN A 210 21.14 23.53 -5.93
C ASN A 210 22.01 22.32 -6.29
N ASP A 211 21.44 21.11 -6.32
CA ASP A 211 22.19 19.92 -6.67
C ASP A 211 22.51 19.87 -8.16
N ASN A 212 23.70 19.36 -8.47
CA ASN A 212 24.07 19.01 -9.83
C ASN A 212 23.64 17.56 -10.09
N PRO A 213 22.68 17.29 -10.99
CA PRO A 213 22.16 15.93 -11.20
C PRO A 213 23.27 14.96 -11.63
N LYS A 214 24.29 15.45 -12.34
CA LYS A 214 25.44 14.64 -12.76
C LYS A 214 26.36 14.24 -11.60
N GLU A 215 26.63 15.15 -10.68
CA GLU A 215 27.45 14.85 -9.51
C GLU A 215 26.68 13.98 -8.52
N LEU A 216 25.38 14.23 -8.36
CA LEU A 216 24.53 13.46 -7.46
C LEU A 216 24.32 12.03 -7.97
N ALA A 217 24.03 11.82 -9.25
CA ALA A 217 23.92 10.48 -9.83
C ALA A 217 25.24 9.70 -9.75
N ALA A 218 26.38 10.36 -9.99
CA ALA A 218 27.70 9.72 -9.88
C ALA A 218 28.05 9.35 -8.43
N ALA A 219 27.73 10.23 -7.47
CA ALA A 219 27.91 9.95 -6.04
C ALA A 219 26.99 8.80 -5.59
N PHE A 220 25.73 8.82 -6.03
CA PHE A 220 24.75 7.79 -5.72
C PHE A 220 25.16 6.42 -6.26
N CYS A 221 25.61 6.33 -7.51
CA CYS A 221 26.09 5.06 -8.07
C CYS A 221 27.33 4.55 -7.32
N LYS A 222 28.24 5.45 -6.91
CA LYS A 222 29.43 5.07 -6.15
C LYS A 222 29.11 4.58 -4.74
N GLU A 223 28.11 5.19 -4.10
CA GLU A 223 27.72 4.87 -2.72
C GLU A 223 26.89 3.58 -2.65
N ASN A 224 26.04 3.32 -3.64
CA ASN A 224 25.18 2.13 -3.71
C ASN A 224 25.79 1.00 -4.56
N GLU A 225 27.09 1.08 -4.88
CA GLU A 225 27.81 0.09 -5.70
C GLU A 225 27.13 -0.21 -7.06
N LEU A 226 26.42 0.77 -7.63
CA LEU A 226 25.75 0.65 -8.93
C LEU A 226 26.74 0.84 -10.09
N ASP A 227 26.48 0.17 -11.20
CA ASP A 227 27.27 0.33 -12.43
C ASP A 227 27.28 1.79 -12.90
N GLN A 228 28.49 2.30 -13.19
CA GLN A 228 28.65 3.68 -13.68
C GLN A 228 28.03 3.91 -15.06
N ASP A 229 27.70 2.83 -15.78
CA ASP A 229 26.95 2.88 -17.04
C ASP A 229 25.49 3.34 -16.83
N ASN A 230 24.96 3.29 -15.61
CA ASN A 230 23.61 3.75 -15.28
C ASN A 230 23.55 5.26 -14.94
N VAL A 231 24.70 5.90 -14.70
CA VAL A 231 24.77 7.33 -14.37
C VAL A 231 24.08 8.21 -15.41
N PRO A 232 24.27 8.02 -16.74
CA PRO A 232 23.58 8.84 -17.75
C PRO A 232 22.07 8.71 -17.72
N ALA A 233 21.54 7.51 -17.45
CA ALA A 233 20.10 7.26 -17.38
C ALA A 233 19.47 7.93 -16.13
N LEU A 234 20.18 7.90 -15.00
CA LEU A 234 19.75 8.60 -13.78
C LEU A 234 19.72 10.11 -13.97
N VAL A 235 20.77 10.68 -14.59
CA VAL A 235 20.81 12.12 -14.90
C VAL A 235 19.65 12.52 -15.80
N GLU A 236 19.36 11.73 -16.83
CA GLU A 236 18.23 12.00 -17.74
C GLU A 236 16.88 11.94 -17.00
N ALA A 237 16.68 10.97 -16.11
CA ALA A 237 15.47 10.88 -15.30
C ALA A 237 15.32 12.06 -14.32
N MET A 238 16.41 12.50 -13.71
CA MET A 238 16.43 13.64 -12.79
C MET A 238 16.18 14.97 -13.53
N GLU A 239 16.78 15.16 -14.70
CA GLU A 239 16.56 16.34 -15.55
C GLU A 239 15.13 16.37 -16.12
N ALA A 240 14.57 15.21 -16.49
CA ALA A 240 13.18 15.11 -16.94
C ALA A 240 12.20 15.51 -15.83
N GLN A 241 12.37 14.99 -14.61
CA GLN A 241 11.52 15.39 -13.47
C GLN A 241 11.70 16.85 -13.05
N LEU A 242 12.92 17.39 -13.14
CA LEU A 242 13.18 18.81 -12.93
C LEU A 242 12.48 19.71 -13.97
N ALA A 243 12.33 19.24 -15.21
CA ALA A 243 11.66 19.97 -16.29
C ALA A 243 10.13 19.95 -16.18
N GLU A 244 9.57 19.00 -15.44
CA GLU A 244 8.11 18.86 -15.20
C GLU A 244 7.60 19.63 -13.96
N LEU A 245 8.51 20.21 -13.16
CA LEU A 245 8.21 21.07 -11.99
C LEU A 245 8.06 22.55 -12.37
#